data_AF-A0A1J4J7Q2-F1
#
_entry.id   AF-A0A1J4J7Q2-F1
#
_cell.length_a   1.000
_cell.length_b   1.000
_cell.length_c   1.000
_cell.angle_alpha   90.00
_cell.angle_beta   90.00
_cell.angle_gamma   90.00
#
_symmetry.space_group_name_H-M   'P 1'
#
loop_
_entity.id
_entity.type
_entity.pdbx_description
1 polymer ?
#
loop_
_entity_poly.entity_id
_entity_poly.type
_entity_poly.pdbx_seq_one_letter_code
_entity_poly.pdbx_strand_id
1 'polypeptide(L)'
;MATLLELLKQQQQHEEEEDFEEYIPPMKAIRLVSNDGYEFVIDKETAMISLTIRNMIYGGANFEEVETKIVRLPIRALILEKIIEYWHYRSQYSDNLEQLPKFEIDPAMAIDLLQGSEYLQT
;
A
#
# COMPACT_ATOMS: atom_id res chain seq x y z
N MET A 1 -10.92 19.61 47.11
CA MET A 1 -10.30 18.34 47.53
C MET A 1 -10.82 17.27 46.60
N ALA A 2 -10.02 16.88 45.61
CA ALA A 2 -10.40 15.81 44.69
C ALA A 2 -10.44 14.47 45.43
N THR A 3 -11.43 13.65 45.15
CA THR A 3 -11.62 12.36 45.81
C THR A 3 -10.62 11.33 45.29
N LEU A 4 -10.23 10.36 46.13
CA LEU A 4 -9.32 9.27 45.75
C LEU A 4 -9.85 8.48 44.52
N LEU A 5 -11.17 8.42 44.36
CA LEU A 5 -11.84 7.84 43.19
C LEU A 5 -11.68 8.68 41.91
N GLU A 6 -11.64 10.01 42.00
CA GLU A 6 -11.35 10.90 40.86
C GLU A 6 -9.88 10.79 40.45
N LEU A 7 -8.96 10.67 41.41
CA LEU A 7 -7.53 10.44 41.14
C LEU A 7 -7.25 9.08 40.50
N LEU A 8 -7.94 8.02 40.93
CA LEU A 8 -7.83 6.69 40.31
C LEU A 8 -8.46 6.64 38.91
N LYS A 9 -9.59 7.34 38.68
CA LYS A 9 -10.15 7.50 37.33
C LYS A 9 -9.23 8.28 36.40
N GLN A 10 -8.54 9.30 36.91
CA GLN A 10 -7.55 10.07 36.14
C GLN A 10 -6.29 9.27 35.84
N GLN A 11 -5.86 8.36 36.73
CA GLN A 11 -4.74 7.45 36.48
C GLN A 11 -5.11 6.35 35.47
N GLN A 12 -6.32 5.79 35.55
CA GLN A 12 -6.80 4.78 34.58
C GLN A 12 -7.09 5.37 33.20
N GLN A 13 -7.50 6.64 33.09
CA GLN A 13 -7.67 7.31 31.80
C GLN A 13 -6.35 7.76 31.16
N HIS A 14 -5.25 7.85 31.91
CA HIS A 14 -3.93 8.21 31.37
C HIS A 14 -3.14 7.01 30.83
N GLU A 15 -3.60 5.77 31.07
CA GLU A 15 -2.90 4.55 30.64
C GLU A 15 -3.48 3.91 29.36
N GLU A 16 -4.54 4.45 28.75
CA GLU A 16 -5.17 3.87 27.54
C GLU A 16 -5.12 4.74 26.26
N GLU A 17 -4.31 5.80 26.23
CA GLU A 17 -3.93 6.48 24.99
C GLU A 17 -2.40 6.62 24.92
N GLU A 18 -1.68 5.50 25.06
CA GLU A 18 -0.43 5.39 24.33
C GLU A 18 -0.82 5.31 22.86
N ASP A 19 -0.82 6.47 22.19
CA ASP A 19 -0.65 6.54 20.74
C ASP A 19 0.66 5.78 20.44
N PHE A 20 0.52 4.48 20.19
CA PHE A 20 1.49 3.70 19.44
C PHE A 20 1.49 4.33 18.04
N GLU A 21 2.14 5.47 17.89
CA GLU A 21 2.76 5.83 16.62
C GLU A 21 3.78 4.73 16.37
N GLU A 22 3.29 3.66 15.75
CA GLU A 22 4.07 2.53 15.32
C GLU A 22 5.29 3.10 14.60
N TYR A 23 6.48 2.87 15.16
CA TYR A 23 7.73 3.32 14.57
C TYR A 23 7.91 2.55 13.25
N ILE A 24 7.37 3.09 12.17
CA ILE A 24 7.55 2.55 10.83
C ILE A 24 8.88 3.11 10.33
N PRO A 25 9.95 2.29 10.27
CA PRO A 25 11.22 2.77 9.75
C PRO A 25 11.01 3.32 8.33
N PRO A 26 11.73 4.38 7.93
CA PRO A 26 11.56 5.00 6.63
C PRO A 26 11.76 3.95 5.53
N MET A 27 10.66 3.59 4.88
CA MET A 27 10.63 2.61 3.81
C MET A 27 10.67 3.34 2.48
N LYS A 28 11.80 3.23 1.76
CA LYS A 28 11.97 3.86 0.45
C LYS A 28 11.37 3.03 -0.69
N ALA A 29 11.48 1.72 -0.59
CA ALA A 29 10.99 0.77 -1.58
C ALA A 29 10.27 -0.40 -0.92
N ILE A 30 9.34 -0.99 -1.67
CA ILE A 30 8.55 -2.17 -1.30
C ILE A 30 8.80 -3.24 -2.36
N ARG A 31 8.76 -4.51 -1.94
CA ARG A 31 8.80 -5.66 -2.82
C ARG A 31 7.42 -6.27 -2.97
N LEU A 32 6.91 -6.30 -4.20
CA LEU A 32 5.67 -6.99 -4.56
C LEU A 32 5.99 -8.36 -5.14
N VAL A 33 5.34 -9.40 -4.65
CA VAL A 33 5.53 -10.77 -5.12
C VAL A 33 4.25 -11.24 -5.79
N SER A 34 4.34 -11.58 -7.06
CA SER A 34 3.25 -12.14 -7.85
C SER A 34 2.91 -13.59 -7.45
N ASN A 35 1.75 -14.06 -7.89
CA ASN A 35 1.25 -15.40 -7.60
C ASN A 35 2.14 -16.53 -8.18
N ASP A 36 2.81 -16.25 -9.29
CA ASP A 36 3.79 -17.12 -9.95
C ASP A 36 5.23 -16.91 -9.44
N GLY A 37 5.42 -16.11 -8.39
CA GLY A 37 6.67 -16.02 -7.62
C GLY A 37 7.68 -14.98 -8.13
N TYR A 38 7.34 -14.18 -9.14
CA TYR A 38 8.19 -13.05 -9.56
C TYR A 38 8.12 -11.91 -8.55
N GLU A 39 9.27 -11.29 -8.31
CA GLU A 39 9.45 -10.18 -7.37
C GLU A 39 9.69 -8.87 -8.13
N PHE A 40 8.95 -7.83 -7.74
CA PHE A 40 9.06 -6.47 -8.28
C PHE A 40 9.43 -5.52 -7.14
N VAL A 41 10.52 -4.78 -7.28
CA VAL A 41 10.92 -3.77 -6.30
C VAL A 41 10.56 -2.40 -6.85
N ILE A 42 9.68 -1.68 -6.14
CA ILE A 42 9.18 -0.38 -6.57
C ILE A 42 9.26 0.64 -5.44
N ASP A 43 9.28 1.91 -5.80
CA ASP A 43 9.26 3.00 -4.83
C ASP A 43 7.97 2.96 -4.01
N LYS A 44 8.09 3.24 -2.71
CA LYS A 44 6.95 3.22 -1.80
C LYS A 44 5.85 4.16 -2.27
N GLU A 45 6.19 5.36 -2.70
CA GLU A 45 5.24 6.38 -3.15
C GLU A 45 4.39 5.88 -4.33
N THR A 46 5.01 5.19 -5.28
CA THR A 46 4.32 4.56 -6.41
C THR A 46 3.43 3.40 -5.94
N ALA A 47 3.91 2.55 -5.04
CA ALA A 47 3.11 1.45 -4.48
C ALA A 47 1.87 1.95 -3.72
N MET A 48 1.96 3.13 -3.08
CA MET A 48 0.87 3.75 -2.32
C MET A 48 -0.29 4.27 -3.17
N ILE A 49 -0.17 4.22 -4.50
CA ILE A 49 -1.31 4.45 -5.41
C ILE A 49 -2.40 3.41 -5.18
N SER A 50 -2.03 2.16 -4.87
CA SER A 50 -2.97 1.11 -4.48
C SER A 50 -3.47 1.30 -3.05
N LEU A 51 -4.78 1.43 -2.88
CA LEU A 51 -5.39 1.46 -1.55
C LEU A 51 -5.24 0.12 -0.82
N THR A 52 -5.32 -0.99 -1.54
CA THR A 52 -5.09 -2.33 -0.97
C THR A 52 -3.68 -2.45 -0.36
N ILE A 53 -2.64 -2.05 -1.10
CA ILE A 53 -1.25 -2.09 -0.59
C ILE A 53 -1.07 -1.12 0.60
N ARG A 54 -1.71 0.04 0.56
CA ARG A 54 -1.71 0.98 1.69
C ARG A 54 -2.32 0.34 2.94
N ASN A 55 -3.45 -0.34 2.81
CA ASN A 55 -4.11 -1.00 3.93
C ASN A 55 -3.33 -2.22 4.44
N MET A 56 -2.64 -2.94 3.55
CA MET A 56 -1.73 -4.03 3.93
C MET A 56 -0.60 -3.51 4.84
N ILE A 57 -0.01 -2.36 4.49
CA ILE A 57 1.11 -1.79 5.24
C ILE A 57 0.67 -1.02 6.49
N TYR A 58 -0.46 -0.31 6.47
CA TYR A 58 -0.85 0.60 7.56
C TYR A 58 -2.14 0.21 8.27
N GLY A 59 -2.79 -0.88 7.88
CA GLY A 59 -4.10 -1.29 8.39
C GLY A 59 -4.11 -1.88 9.80
N GLY A 60 -3.02 -1.76 10.56
CA GLY A 60 -2.94 -2.07 11.99
C GLY A 60 -2.96 -3.55 12.39
N ALA A 61 -3.19 -4.49 11.45
CA ALA A 61 -3.31 -5.91 11.76
C ALA A 61 -2.10 -6.77 11.35
N ASN A 62 -1.26 -6.30 10.41
CA ASN A 62 -0.21 -7.10 9.77
C ASN A 62 1.18 -6.44 9.86
N PHE A 63 1.83 -6.56 11.02
CA PHE A 63 3.20 -6.06 11.25
C PHE A 63 4.26 -6.72 10.34
N GLU A 64 4.01 -7.93 9.84
CA GLU A 64 4.99 -8.68 9.03
C GLU A 64 5.31 -7.98 7.70
N GLU A 65 4.33 -7.34 7.05
CA GLU A 65 4.55 -6.64 5.78
C GLU A 65 5.34 -5.33 5.97
N VAL A 66 5.18 -4.70 7.13
CA VAL A 66 5.92 -3.49 7.54
C VAL A 66 7.39 -3.82 7.81
N GLU A 67 7.65 -4.90 8.54
CA GLU A 67 9.01 -5.33 8.85
C GLU A 67 9.73 -5.91 7.64
N THR A 68 9.08 -6.82 6.91
CA THR A 68 9.70 -7.53 5.77
C THR A 68 9.74 -6.68 4.51
N LYS A 69 8.85 -5.70 4.36
CA LYS A 69 8.65 -4.89 3.15
C LYS A 69 8.23 -5.71 1.94
N ILE A 70 7.63 -6.88 2.18
CA ILE A 70 7.20 -7.83 1.14
C ILE A 70 5.68 -7.91 1.17
N VAL A 71 5.05 -7.64 0.04
CA VAL A 71 3.60 -7.83 -0.16
C VAL A 71 3.39 -8.91 -1.19
N ARG A 72 2.65 -9.96 -0.84
CA ARG A 72 2.33 -11.08 -1.74
C ARG A 72 0.94 -10.89 -2.33
N LEU A 73 0.86 -10.91 -3.66
CA LEU A 73 -0.35 -10.59 -4.41
C LEU A 73 -0.84 -11.81 -5.20
N PRO A 74 -2.15 -12.11 -5.20
CA PRO A 74 -2.74 -13.21 -5.98
C PRO A 74 -2.89 -12.83 -7.47
N ILE A 75 -1.92 -12.13 -8.04
CA ILE A 75 -1.93 -11.61 -9.42
C ILE A 75 -0.73 -12.19 -10.16
N ARG A 76 -0.90 -12.61 -11.42
CA ARG A 76 0.20 -13.11 -12.26
C ARG A 76 1.19 -12.00 -12.58
N ALA A 77 2.47 -12.33 -12.69
CA ALA A 77 3.56 -11.39 -12.95
C ALA A 77 3.30 -10.50 -14.17
N LEU A 78 2.86 -11.09 -15.29
CA LEU A 78 2.54 -10.36 -16.52
C LEU A 78 1.52 -9.23 -16.31
N ILE A 79 0.53 -9.46 -15.45
CA ILE A 79 -0.52 -8.48 -15.16
C ILE A 79 -0.01 -7.46 -14.15
N LEU A 80 0.67 -7.92 -13.10
CA LEU A 80 1.23 -7.06 -12.07
C LEU A 80 2.25 -6.08 -12.65
N GLU A 81 3.11 -6.53 -13.57
CA GLU A 81 4.07 -5.68 -14.28
C GLU A 81 3.36 -4.54 -15.03
N LYS A 82 2.28 -4.84 -15.77
CA LYS A 82 1.51 -3.83 -16.50
C LYS A 82 0.80 -2.84 -15.58
N ILE A 83 0.34 -3.28 -14.40
CA ILE A 83 -0.23 -2.39 -13.38
C ILE A 83 0.85 -1.46 -12.80
N ILE A 84 2.04 -1.99 -12.49
CA ILE A 84 3.17 -1.19 -12.02
C ILE A 84 3.59 -0.16 -13.08
N GLU A 85 3.63 -0.54 -14.35
CA GLU A 85 3.88 0.37 -15.47
C GLU A 85 2.85 1.52 -15.48
N TYR A 86 1.56 1.19 -15.28
CA TYR A 86 0.50 2.20 -15.17
C TYR A 86 0.69 3.13 -13.97
N TRP A 87 1.12 2.63 -12.82
CA TRP A 87 1.40 3.47 -11.65
C TRP A 87 2.51 4.49 -11.90
N HIS A 88 3.59 4.07 -12.54
CA HIS A 88 4.66 4.99 -12.94
C HIS A 88 4.16 6.00 -13.96
N TYR A 89 3.42 5.56 -14.98
CA TYR A 89 2.79 6.44 -15.95
C TYR A 89 1.89 7.48 -15.27
N ARG A 90 0.98 7.04 -14.38
CA ARG A 90 0.08 7.93 -13.63
C ARG A 90 0.85 8.93 -12.78
N SER A 91 1.91 8.49 -12.10
CA SER A 91 2.74 9.37 -11.27
C SER A 91 3.54 10.39 -12.08
N GLN A 92 3.95 10.05 -13.31
CA GLN A 92 4.72 10.94 -14.17
C GLN A 92 3.85 11.99 -14.86
N TYR A 93 2.61 11.63 -15.22
CA TYR A 93 1.73 12.49 -16.02
C TYR A 93 0.54 13.07 -15.25
N SER A 94 0.45 12.91 -13.93
CA SER A 94 -0.65 13.46 -13.12
C SER A 94 -0.77 14.99 -13.23
N ASP A 95 0.36 15.67 -13.35
CA ASP A 95 0.43 17.15 -13.29
C ASP A 95 0.52 17.79 -14.67
N ASN A 96 0.79 17.02 -15.72
CA ASN A 96 1.00 17.51 -17.09
C ASN A 96 0.13 16.76 -18.10
N LEU A 97 -1.10 17.25 -18.27
CA LEU A 97 -2.09 16.68 -19.18
C LEU A 97 -1.87 17.06 -20.65
N GLU A 98 -0.95 17.97 -20.96
CA GLU A 98 -0.76 18.48 -22.31
C GLU A 98 0.02 17.51 -23.22
N GLN A 99 0.82 16.61 -22.62
CA GLN A 99 1.64 15.63 -23.35
C GLN A 99 1.48 14.24 -22.76
N LEU A 100 0.27 13.70 -22.88
CA LEU A 100 -0.06 12.36 -22.42
C LEU A 100 0.32 11.31 -23.49
N PRO A 101 1.36 10.48 -23.30
CA PRO A 101 1.67 9.43 -24.26
C PRO A 101 0.60 8.34 -24.21
N LYS A 102 0.44 7.60 -25.30
CA LYS A 102 -0.53 6.51 -25.36
C LYS A 102 -0.05 5.33 -24.52
N PHE A 103 -0.83 4.95 -23.51
CA PHE A 103 -0.61 3.70 -22.76
C PHE A 103 -1.25 2.52 -23.50
N GLU A 104 -0.43 1.62 -24.03
CA GLU A 104 -0.89 0.49 -24.83
C GLU A 104 -1.15 -0.75 -23.97
N ILE A 105 -2.34 -1.32 -24.14
CA ILE A 105 -2.79 -2.53 -23.45
C ILE A 105 -3.14 -3.56 -24.51
N ASP A 106 -2.59 -4.78 -24.38
CA ASP A 106 -2.97 -5.90 -25.22
C ASP A 106 -4.44 -6.28 -24.92
N PRO A 107 -5.34 -6.33 -25.92
CA PRO A 107 -6.70 -6.80 -25.72
C PRO A 107 -6.79 -8.17 -25.04
N ALA A 108 -5.80 -9.04 -25.24
CA ALA A 108 -5.76 -10.38 -24.62
C ALA A 108 -5.58 -10.35 -23.10
N MET A 109 -5.00 -9.28 -22.53
CA MET A 109 -4.78 -9.14 -21.08
C MET A 109 -5.81 -8.24 -20.39
N ALA A 110 -6.74 -7.63 -21.14
CA ALA A 110 -7.61 -6.56 -20.63
C ALA A 110 -8.51 -6.99 -19.45
N ILE A 111 -9.07 -8.20 -19.49
CA ILE A 111 -9.95 -8.71 -18.42
C ILE A 111 -9.14 -8.95 -17.14
N ASP A 112 -8.01 -9.64 -17.25
CA ASP A 112 -7.14 -9.92 -16.11
C ASP A 112 -6.59 -8.63 -15.50
N LEU A 113 -6.26 -7.65 -16.35
CA LEU A 113 -5.80 -6.33 -15.92
C LEU A 113 -6.89 -5.60 -15.15
N LEU A 114 -8.14 -5.61 -15.64
CA LEU A 114 -9.28 -5.02 -14.94
C LEU A 114 -9.50 -5.67 -13.57
N GLN A 115 -9.45 -7.00 -13.51
CA GLN A 115 -9.61 -7.74 -12.25
C GLN A 115 -8.47 -7.44 -11.25
N GLY A 116 -7.23 -7.37 -11.74
CA GLY A 116 -6.07 -7.02 -10.93
C GLY A 116 -6.13 -5.58 -10.41
N SER A 117 -6.54 -4.63 -11.25
CA SER A 117 -6.72 -3.23 -10.86
C SER A 117 -7.83 -3.05 -9.84
N GLU A 118 -8.97 -3.73 -10.00
CA GLU A 118 -10.06 -3.72 -9.02
C GLU A 118 -9.59 -4.30 -7.67
N TYR A 119 -8.86 -5.42 -7.69
CA TYR A 119 -8.29 -6.02 -6.48
C TYR A 119 -7.34 -5.06 -5.76
N LEU A 120 -6.51 -4.34 -6.51
CA LEU A 120 -5.55 -3.36 -5.98
C LEU A 120 -6.17 -1.99 -5.69
N GLN A 121 -7.44 -1.79 -6.05
CA GLN A 121 -8.17 -0.52 -5.89
C GLN A 121 -7.37 0.67 -6.44
N THR A 122 -6.99 0.60 -7.72
CA THR A 122 -6.11 1.58 -8.39
C THR A 122 -6.66 2.13 -9.69
#